data_AF-A0A8J2LXV2-F1
#
_entry.id   AF-A0A8J2LXV2-F1
#
_cell.length_a   1.000
_cell.length_b   1.000
_cell.length_c   1.000
_cell.angle_alpha   90.00
_cell.angle_beta   90.00
_cell.angle_gamma   90.00
#
_symmetry.space_group_name_H-M   'P 1'
#
loop_
_entity.id
_entity.type
_entity.pdbx_description
1 polymer ?
#
loop_
_entity_poly.entity_id
_entity_poly.type
_entity_poly.pdbx_seq_one_letter_code
_entity_poly.pdbx_strand_id
1 'polypeptide(L)'
;VHAEAIQQVSSSMSKVSLTTSPPKESPAISLECLACCERPVDSVFYSCGHMCMCFQCANAYLETKEKGHCPICRAVISDVIRTYT
;
A
#
# COMPACT_ATOMS: atom_id res chain seq x y z
N VAL A 1 -21.09 -42.63 -15.82
CA VAL A 1 -20.31 -41.41 -16.16
C VAL A 1 -20.21 -40.44 -14.98
N HIS A 2 -20.17 -40.95 -13.74
CA HIS A 2 -20.05 -40.09 -12.56
C HIS A 2 -18.58 -39.80 -12.30
N ALA A 3 -18.23 -38.52 -12.36
CA ALA A 3 -17.08 -37.95 -11.68
C ALA A 3 -17.48 -36.55 -11.21
N GLU A 4 -17.89 -36.47 -9.94
CA GLU A 4 -17.90 -35.22 -9.18
C GLU A 4 -16.47 -34.94 -8.71
N ALA A 5 -16.01 -33.69 -8.84
CA ALA A 5 -14.83 -33.21 -8.14
C ALA A 5 -14.99 -31.71 -7.85
N ILE A 6 -15.44 -31.41 -6.62
CA ILE A 6 -15.19 -30.13 -5.96
C ILE A 6 -14.11 -30.43 -4.92
N GLN A 7 -12.95 -29.75 -4.96
CA GLN A 7 -12.17 -29.46 -3.74
C GLN A 7 -11.17 -28.31 -3.95
N GLN A 8 -11.53 -27.15 -3.38
CA GLN A 8 -10.74 -26.22 -2.55
C GLN A 8 -9.32 -25.78 -2.98
N VAL A 9 -9.17 -24.47 -3.23
CA VAL A 9 -7.88 -23.75 -3.14
C VAL A 9 -7.56 -23.45 -1.68
N SER A 10 -6.55 -24.12 -1.14
CA SER A 10 -6.07 -23.94 0.24
C SER A 10 -4.91 -22.94 0.32
N SER A 11 -5.19 -21.78 0.94
CA SER A 11 -4.40 -21.01 1.92
C SER A 11 -2.88 -20.85 1.76
N SER A 12 -2.43 -19.59 1.73
CA SER A 12 -1.38 -19.06 2.63
C SER A 12 -1.34 -17.52 2.56
N MET A 13 -2.06 -16.86 3.48
CA MET A 13 -1.81 -15.45 3.82
C MET A 13 -0.56 -15.41 4.69
N SER A 14 0.56 -14.95 4.15
CA SER A 14 1.79 -14.77 4.91
C SER A 14 1.56 -13.75 6.03
N LYS A 15 1.68 -14.24 7.25
CA LYS A 15 1.58 -13.54 8.53
C LYS A 15 2.56 -12.37 8.58
N VAL A 16 2.07 -11.13 8.47
CA VAL A 16 2.83 -9.96 8.90
C VAL A 16 2.91 -10.01 10.42
N SER A 17 4.12 -10.20 10.93
CA SER A 17 4.39 -10.33 12.35
C SER A 17 4.39 -8.94 12.98
N LEU A 18 3.27 -8.52 13.59
CA LEU A 18 3.25 -7.38 14.51
C LEU A 18 3.97 -7.79 15.80
N THR A 19 5.23 -7.40 15.94
CA THR A 19 5.91 -7.43 17.23
C THR A 19 5.52 -6.18 18.03
N THR A 20 4.64 -6.35 19.01
CA THR A 20 4.35 -5.35 20.05
C THR A 20 5.43 -5.38 21.14
N SER A 21 6.10 -4.25 21.34
CA SER A 21 6.88 -3.91 22.55
C SER A 21 6.31 -2.62 23.19
N PRO A 22 6.46 -2.41 24.51
CA PRO A 22 5.62 -1.48 25.29
C PRO A 22 5.97 0.02 25.09
N PRO A 23 5.03 0.94 25.41
CA PRO A 23 5.10 2.33 24.98
C PRO A 23 6.01 3.19 25.87
N LYS A 24 6.99 3.86 25.26
CA LYS A 24 7.80 4.91 25.88
C LYS A 24 7.93 6.06 24.87
N GLU A 25 7.37 7.23 25.22
CA GLU A 25 7.29 8.47 24.42
C GLU A 25 6.60 8.27 23.07
N SER A 26 5.32 8.62 22.96
CA SER A 26 4.46 8.28 21.80
C SER A 26 5.15 8.58 20.46
N PRO A 27 5.73 7.56 19.79
CA PRO A 27 6.35 7.77 18.51
C PRO A 27 5.19 8.01 17.56
N ALA A 28 5.20 9.14 16.85
CA ALA A 28 4.34 9.27 15.68
C ALA A 28 4.62 8.04 14.80
N ILE A 29 3.64 7.15 14.66
CA ILE A 29 3.78 5.94 13.85
C ILE A 29 3.83 6.43 12.41
N SER A 30 5.04 6.73 11.90
CA SER A 30 5.24 7.08 10.51
C SER A 30 5.05 5.82 9.68
N LEU A 31 4.06 5.82 8.80
CA LEU A 31 3.84 4.72 7.85
C LEU A 31 5.01 4.68 6.86
N GLU A 32 5.55 3.50 6.57
CA GLU A 32 6.61 3.32 5.58
C GLU A 32 6.03 3.10 4.18
N CYS A 33 6.73 3.61 3.16
CA CYS A 33 6.35 3.46 1.76
C CYS A 33 6.29 1.97 1.37
N LEU A 34 5.12 1.49 0.93
CA LEU A 34 4.95 0.08 0.55
C LEU A 34 5.76 -0.33 -0.71
N ALA A 35 6.21 0.64 -1.50
CA ALA A 35 6.94 0.38 -2.74
C ALA A 35 8.46 0.23 -2.53
N CYS A 36 9.05 0.99 -1.60
CA CYS A 36 10.51 0.97 -1.38
C CYS A 36 10.91 0.54 0.03
N CYS A 37 10.02 0.60 1.02
CA CYS A 37 10.28 0.26 2.42
C CYS A 37 11.49 1.00 3.03
N GLU A 38 11.86 2.16 2.48
CA GLU A 38 13.03 2.96 2.90
C GLU A 38 12.64 4.33 3.45
N ARG A 39 11.53 4.89 2.94
CA ARG A 39 11.11 6.26 3.20
C ARG A 39 9.71 6.25 3.82
N PRO A 40 9.41 7.21 4.71
CA PRO A 40 8.06 7.40 5.20
C PRO A 40 7.11 7.75 4.05
N VAL A 41 5.84 7.42 4.25
CA VAL A 41 4.75 7.86 3.38
C VAL A 41 4.55 9.36 3.58
N ASP A 42 4.92 10.13 2.56
CA ASP A 42 4.81 11.59 2.51
C ASP A 42 3.98 12.05 1.30
N SER A 43 3.10 11.19 0.76
CA SER A 43 2.26 11.55 -0.38
C SER A 43 0.86 10.97 -0.32
N VAL A 44 -0.07 11.68 -0.98
CA VAL A 44 -1.47 11.32 -1.12
C VAL A 44 -1.90 11.32 -2.58
N PHE A 45 -2.71 10.33 -2.98
CA PHE A 45 -3.35 10.32 -4.29
C PHE A 45 -4.56 11.26 -4.30
N TYR A 46 -4.54 12.30 -5.15
CA TYR A 46 -5.53 13.38 -5.14
C TYR A 46 -6.97 12.89 -5.33
N SER A 47 -7.18 11.87 -6.15
CA SER A 47 -8.52 11.37 -6.49
C SER A 47 -9.20 10.58 -5.37
N CYS A 48 -8.45 10.03 -4.40
CA CYS A 48 -9.03 9.12 -3.40
C CYS A 48 -8.49 9.30 -1.97
N GLY A 49 -7.47 10.12 -1.74
CA GLY A 49 -6.96 10.42 -0.41
C GLY A 49 -6.12 9.32 0.25
N HIS A 50 -5.88 8.19 -0.41
CA HIS A 50 -5.07 7.11 0.17
C HIS A 50 -3.58 7.45 0.14
N MET A 51 -2.91 7.15 1.25
CA MET A 51 -1.48 7.41 1.48
C MET A 51 -0.78 6.06 1.68
N CYS A 52 -0.05 5.59 0.68
CA CYS A 52 0.63 4.28 0.75
C CYS A 52 2.02 4.24 0.11
N MET A 53 2.50 5.38 -0.41
CA MET A 53 3.81 5.51 -1.06
C MET A 53 4.47 6.83 -0.64
N CYS A 54 5.80 6.86 -0.64
CA CYS A 54 6.53 8.12 -0.64
C CYS A 54 6.36 8.85 -1.98
N PHE A 55 6.55 10.16 -1.99
CA PHE A 55 6.33 11.02 -3.15
C PHE A 55 7.17 10.61 -4.37
N GLN A 56 8.40 10.15 -4.14
CA GLN A 56 9.28 9.68 -5.22
C GLN A 56 8.73 8.41 -5.87
N CYS A 57 8.31 7.43 -5.06
CA CYS A 57 7.72 6.20 -5.56
C CYS A 57 6.35 6.45 -6.21
N ALA A 58 5.54 7.37 -5.66
CA ALA A 58 4.25 7.72 -6.21
C ALA A 58 4.37 8.39 -7.60
N ASN A 59 5.32 9.29 -7.81
CA ASN A 59 5.61 9.85 -9.15
C ASN A 59 6.19 8.81 -10.11
N ALA A 60 7.15 8.01 -9.64
CA ALA A 60 7.64 6.84 -10.36
C ALA A 60 6.56 5.76 -10.54
N TYR A 61 5.38 5.90 -9.91
CA TYR A 61 4.13 5.15 -10.11
C TYR A 61 3.07 5.91 -10.96
N LEU A 62 3.34 7.14 -11.44
CA LEU A 62 2.58 7.87 -12.50
C LEU A 62 3.15 7.88 -13.95
N GLU A 63 4.46 7.71 -14.16
CA GLU A 63 5.20 7.46 -15.45
C GLU A 63 5.22 6.07 -16.23
N THR A 64 5.48 4.86 -15.66
CA THR A 64 5.26 3.47 -16.21
C THR A 64 3.92 3.23 -16.96
N LYS A 65 3.82 2.07 -17.63
CA LYS A 65 2.73 1.76 -18.56
C LYS A 65 1.44 1.25 -17.90
N GLU A 66 1.49 0.74 -16.67
CA GLU A 66 0.32 0.13 -15.99
C GLU A 66 -0.54 1.13 -15.19
N LYS A 67 -0.47 2.41 -15.57
CA LYS A 67 -0.57 3.46 -14.57
C LYS A 67 -1.89 4.14 -14.41
N GLY A 68 -2.08 4.55 -13.17
CA GLY A 68 -3.10 5.50 -12.78
C GLY A 68 -4.20 4.86 -11.95
N HIS A 69 -4.00 3.74 -11.26
CA HIS A 69 -4.99 3.26 -10.29
C HIS A 69 -4.39 3.21 -8.89
N CYS A 70 -5.14 3.70 -7.89
CA CYS A 70 -4.72 3.62 -6.51
C CYS A 70 -4.50 2.15 -6.10
N PRO A 71 -3.35 1.77 -5.52
CA PRO A 71 -3.10 0.41 -5.02
C PRO A 71 -4.09 -0.07 -3.97
N ILE A 72 -4.76 0.85 -3.28
CA ILE A 72 -5.73 0.56 -2.21
C ILE A 72 -7.13 0.36 -2.76
N CYS A 73 -7.67 1.37 -3.46
CA CYS A 73 -9.08 1.40 -3.87
C CYS A 73 -9.30 1.33 -5.39
N ARG A 74 -8.21 1.25 -6.18
CA ARG A 74 -8.24 1.24 -7.64
C ARG A 74 -8.90 2.45 -8.28
N ALA A 75 -9.08 3.56 -7.56
CA ALA A 75 -9.53 4.82 -8.16
C ALA A 75 -8.49 5.35 -9.14
N VAL A 76 -8.93 5.99 -10.23
CA VAL A 76 -7.99 6.58 -11.19
C VAL A 76 -7.21 7.71 -10.51
N ILE A 77 -5.88 7.69 -10.55
CA ILE A 77 -5.00 8.70 -9.94
C ILE A 77 -4.82 9.83 -10.94
N SER A 78 -5.35 11.01 -10.62
CA SER A 78 -5.15 12.21 -11.45
C SER A 78 -3.85 12.93 -11.13
N ASP A 79 -3.47 12.95 -9.85
CA ASP A 79 -2.28 13.66 -9.38
C ASP A 79 -1.80 13.08 -8.02
N VAL A 80 -0.56 13.38 -7.66
CA VAL A 80 0.09 13.02 -6.39
C VAL A 80 0.53 14.30 -5.69
N ILE A 81 0.08 14.48 -4.45
CA ILE A 81 0.43 15.64 -3.63
C ILE A 81 1.39 15.20 -2.52
N ARG A 82 2.48 15.94 -2.32
CA ARG A 82 3.37 15.74 -1.17
C ARG A 82 2.74 16.34 0.09
N THR A 83 2.74 15.58 1.18
CA THR A 83 2.31 16.03 2.50
C THR A 83 3.50 16.36 3.37
N TYR A 84 3.40 17.44 4.15
CA TYR A 84 4.39 17.84 5.14
C TYR A 84 3.68 17.86 6.49
N THR A 85 4.21 17.14 7.47
CA THR A 85 3.67 17.02 8.84
C THR A 85 4.74 17.35 9.86
#